data_AF-A0A644ZJR1-F1
#
_entry.id   AF-A0A644ZJR1-F1
#
_cell.length_a   1.000
_cell.length_b   1.000
_cell.length_c   1.000
_cell.angle_alpha   90.00
_cell.angle_beta   90.00
_cell.angle_gamma   90.00
#
_symmetry.space_group_name_H-M   'P 1'
#
loop_
_entity.id
_entity.type
_entity.pdbx_description
1 polymer ?
#
loop_
_entity_poly.entity_id
_entity_poly.type
_entity_poly.pdbx_seq_one_letter_code
_entity_poly.pdbx_strand_id
1 'polypeptide(L)' 'MAALIGDKDANRAVGMACKSNPLLIITPCHRVIGANNKLTGFNIGLDKKSYLLNLEKVTLNGDGDLFMGE' A
#
# COMPACT_ATOMS: atom_id res chain seq x y z
N MET A 1 -3.99 -10.11 0.49
CA MET A 1 -4.88 -9.54 -0.55
C MET A 1 -5.14 -10.53 -1.68
N ALA A 2 -4.13 -11.16 -2.27
CA ALA A 2 -4.33 -12.10 -3.37
C ALA A 2 -5.20 -13.32 -2.97
N ALA A 3 -5.06 -13.82 -1.74
CA ALA A 3 -5.96 -14.84 -1.20
C ALA A 3 -7.45 -14.44 -1.19
N LEU A 4 -7.77 -13.15 -1.07
CA LEU A 4 -9.16 -12.66 -1.08
C LEU A 4 -9.80 -12.76 -2.48
N ILE A 5 -8.98 -12.80 -3.54
CA ILE A 5 -9.42 -12.93 -4.94
C ILE A 5 -9.29 -14.36 -5.46
N GLY A 6 -9.01 -15.34 -4.58
CA GLY A 6 -8.96 -16.77 -4.93
C GLY A 6 -7.59 -17.25 -5.45
N ASP A 7 -6.57 -16.39 -5.52
CA ASP A 7 -5.22 -16.77 -5.94
C ASP A 7 -4.20 -16.26 -4.93
N LYS A 8 -3.75 -17.14 -4.03
CA LYS A 8 -2.80 -16.79 -2.97
C LYS A 8 -1.41 -16.38 -3.48
N ASP A 9 -1.04 -16.78 -4.70
CA ASP A 9 0.30 -16.59 -5.27
C ASP A 9 0.36 -15.33 -6.16
N ALA A 10 -0.78 -14.76 -6.53
CA ALA A 10 -0.90 -13.54 -7.34
C ALA A 10 -0.53 -12.21 -6.62
N ASN A 11 0.22 -12.24 -5.51
CA ASN A 11 0.55 -11.03 -4.73
C ASN A 11 1.27 -9.96 -5.56
N ARG A 12 2.18 -10.36 -6.44
CA ARG A 12 2.92 -9.43 -7.32
C ARG A 12 2.00 -8.81 -8.38
N ALA A 13 1.10 -9.60 -8.96
CA ALA A 13 0.13 -9.13 -9.94
C ALA A 13 -0.86 -8.13 -9.30
N VAL A 14 -1.35 -8.42 -8.09
CA VAL A 14 -2.19 -7.51 -7.31
C VAL A 14 -1.46 -6.20 -7.01
N GLY A 15 -0.19 -6.26 -6.58
CA GLY A 15 0.62 -5.06 -6.34
C GLY A 15 0.79 -4.19 -7.60
N MET A 16 1.01 -4.82 -8.75
CA MET A 16 1.07 -4.12 -10.04
C MET A 16 -0.27 -3.50 -10.43
N ALA A 17 -1.38 -4.22 -10.25
CA ALA A 17 -2.72 -3.70 -10.51
C ALA A 17 -3.05 -2.47 -9.63
N CYS A 18 -2.71 -2.53 -8.33
CA CYS A 18 -2.87 -1.41 -7.40
C CYS A 18 -2.03 -0.18 -7.81
N LYS A 19 -0.81 -0.41 -8.31
CA LYS A 19 0.06 0.67 -8.83
C LYS A 19 -0.55 1.33 -10.06
N SER A 20 -1.18 0.56 -10.95
CA SER A 20 -1.78 1.07 -12.20
C SER A 20 -3.15 1.71 -12.03
N ASN A 21 -3.64 1.90 -10.80
CA ASN A 21 -4.93 2.52 -10.53
C ASN A 21 -4.96 3.99 -10.99
N PRO A 22 -5.85 4.40 -11.91
CA PRO A 22 -5.97 5.79 -12.35
C PRO A 22 -6.70 6.69 -11.34
N LEU A 23 -7.51 6.12 -10.45
CA LEU A 23 -8.33 6.84 -9.47
C LEU A 23 -7.77 6.67 -8.06
N LEU A 24 -6.68 7.38 -7.77
CA LEU A 24 -5.79 7.16 -6.63
C LEU A 24 -6.39 7.39 -5.24
N ILE A 25 -7.49 8.16 -5.16
CA ILE A 25 -8.16 8.50 -3.89
C ILE A 25 -9.46 7.70 -3.75
N ILE A 26 -10.27 7.65 -4.81
CA ILE A 26 -11.58 6.96 -4.81
C ILE A 26 -11.38 5.45 -4.62
N THR A 27 -10.42 4.88 -5.34
CA THR A 27 -9.98 3.50 -5.11
C THR A 27 -8.76 3.56 -4.20
N PRO A 28 -8.83 3.14 -2.93
CA PRO A 28 -7.83 3.42 -1.91
C PRO A 28 -6.60 2.52 -2.05
N CYS A 29 -5.90 2.57 -3.18
CA CYS A 29 -4.70 1.78 -3.43
C CYS A 29 -3.51 2.18 -2.55
N HIS A 30 -3.57 3.37 -1.93
CA HIS A 30 -2.63 3.79 -0.88
C HIS A 30 -2.74 2.96 0.40
N ARG A 31 -3.85 2.24 0.63
CA ARG A 31 -4.02 1.35 1.79
C ARG A 31 -3.42 -0.04 1.62
N VAL A 32 -2.96 -0.39 0.42
CA VAL A 32 -2.35 -1.71 0.17
C VAL A 32 -0.88 -1.65 0.57
N ILE A 33 -0.48 -2.43 1.58
CA ILE A 33 0.87 -2.44 2.16
C ILE A 33 1.59 -3.75 1.80
N GLY A 34 2.92 -3.70 1.69
CA GLY A 34 3.74 -4.90 1.53
C GLY A 34 3.64 -5.82 2.76
N ALA A 35 3.88 -7.13 2.57
CA ALA A 35 3.83 -8.11 3.66
C ALA A 35 4.90 -7.87 4.76
N ASN A 36 5.93 -7.09 4.46
CA ASN A 36 6.97 -6.67 5.40
C ASN A 36 6.66 -5.30 6.03
N ASN A 37 5.39 -4.88 6.02
CA ASN A 37 4.92 -3.59 6.53
C ASN A 37 5.52 -2.36 5.84
N LYS A 38 6.26 -2.54 4.75
CA LYS A 38 6.84 -1.42 4.01
C LYS A 38 5.88 -0.86 2.98
N LEU A 39 5.94 0.46 2.85
CA LEU A 39 5.31 1.17 1.75
C LEU A 39 5.93 0.76 0.41
N THR A 40 5.09 0.25 -0.49
CA THR A 40 5.50 -0.15 -1.83
C THR A 40 4.48 0.34 -2.85
N GLY A 41 4.93 0.50 -4.11
CA GLY A 41 4.06 0.64 -5.28
C GLY A 41 2.95 1.67 -5.17
N PHE A 42 3.24 2.94 -5.46
CA PHE A 42 2.23 3.97 -5.65
C PHE A 42 2.50 4.74 -6.94
N ASN A 43 1.47 5.01 -7.73
CA ASN A 43 1.62 5.60 -9.07
C ASN A 43 2.33 6.96 -9.04
N ILE A 44 2.09 7.75 -7.98
CA ILE A 44 2.56 9.14 -7.87
C ILE A 44 3.69 9.33 -6.83
N GLY A 45 4.32 8.24 -6.38
CA GLY A 45 5.44 8.25 -5.44
C GLY A 45 5.05 7.85 -4.01
N LEU A 46 5.99 7.29 -3.25
CA LEU A 46 5.72 6.80 -1.90
C LEU A 46 5.42 7.94 -0.92
N ASP A 47 5.98 9.14 -1.12
CA ASP A 47 5.74 10.30 -0.24
C ASP A 47 4.26 10.67 -0.15
N LYS A 48 3.56 10.60 -1.29
CA LYS A 48 2.12 10.90 -1.36
C LYS A 48 1.28 9.79 -0.75
N LYS A 49 1.73 8.53 -0.87
CA LYS A 49 1.11 7.39 -0.18
C LYS A 49 1.24 7.57 1.34
N SER A 50 2.43 7.95 1.81
CA SER A 50 2.69 8.24 3.22
C SER A 50 1.82 9.39 3.72
N TYR A 51 1.72 10.47 2.93
CA TYR A 51 0.89 11.62 3.25
C TYR A 51 -0.60 11.25 3.39
N LEU A 52 -1.15 10.47 2.44
CA LEU A 52 -2.54 10.01 2.50
C LEU A 52 -2.80 9.11 3.70
N LEU A 53 -1.88 8.20 4.00
CA LEU A 53 -1.98 7.33 5.18
C LEU A 53 -1.93 8.16 6.48
N ASN A 54 -1.07 9.17 6.56
CA ASN A 54 -1.01 10.06 7.70
C ASN A 54 -2.31 10.89 7.88
N LEU A 55 -2.94 11.33 6.78
CA LEU A 55 -4.26 11.97 6.82
C LEU A 55 -5.35 11.03 7.36
N GLU A 56 -5.23 9.73 7.07
CA GLU A 56 -6.09 8.67 7.62
C GLU A 56 -5.72 8.28 9.06
N LYS A 57 -4.78 9.00 9.69
CA LYS A 57 -4.24 8.75 11.04
C LYS A 57 -3.55 7.39 11.18
N VAL A 58 -2.94 6.92 10.09
CA VAL A 58 -2.06 5.76 10.10
C VAL A 58 -0.64 6.24 10.42
N THR A 59 -0.10 5.85 11.57
CA THR A 59 1.26 6.22 11.99
C THR A 59 2.30 5.48 11.16
N LEU A 60 3.22 6.22 10.55
CA LEU A 60 4.35 5.69 9.80
C LEU A 60 5.63 5.99 10.58
N ASN A 61 6.52 5.00 10.70
CA ASN A 61 7.86 5.23 11.20
C ASN A 61 8.73 5.91 10.13
N GLY A 62 9.81 6.57 10.56
CA GLY A 62 10.69 7.37 9.69
C GLY A 62 11.36 6.60 8.53
N ASP A 63 11.32 5.27 8.58
CA ASP A 63 11.84 4.34 7.57
C ASP A 63 10.77 3.76 6.62
N GLY A 64 9.50 4.18 6.77
CA GLY A 64 8.39 3.72 5.94
C GLY A 64 7.77 2.38 6.36
N ASP A 65 8.05 1.95 7.60
CA ASP A 65 7.37 0.86 8.29
C ASP A 65 6.06 1.35 8.92
N LEU A 66 5.02 0.53 8.83
CA LEU A 66 3.66 0.79 9.30
C LEU A 66 3.35 0.28 10.71
N PHE A 67 4.13 -0.67 11.23
CA PHE A 67 3.88 -1.23 12.55
C PHE A 67 5.07 -0.93 13.47
N MET A 68 4.78 -0.63 14.74
CA MET A 68 5.81 -0.60 15.78
C MET A 68 6.49 -1.97 15.78
N GLY A 69 7.80 -1.99 15.54
CA GLY A 69 8.57 -3.22 15.59
C GLY A 69 8.39 -3.90 16.95
N GLU A 70 7.89 -5.13 16.91
CA GLU A 70 8.16 -6.18 17.90
C GLU A 70 9.24 -7.10 17.33
#